data_AF-A0A6G7XGZ2-F1
#
_entry.id   AF-A0A6G7XGZ2-F1
#
_cell.length_a   1.000
_cell.length_b   1.000
_cell.length_c   1.000
_cell.angle_alpha   90.00
_cell.angle_beta   90.00
_cell.angle_gamma   90.00
#
_symmetry.space_group_name_H-M   'P 1'
#
loop_
_entity.id
_entity.type
_entity.pdbx_description
1 polymer ?
#
loop_
_entity_poly.entity_id
_entity_poly.type
_entity_poly.pdbx_seq_one_letter_code
_entity_poly.pdbx_strand_id
1 'polypeptide(L)'
;MSKAADSAANQTRAESIPGIERATGRDWADWVKIFEAKDAKSKPHNEIAIIARAEVPETLYNPDWWAQAVAIAYEQHAGLRVPGQSSSGTFRVSASRTLPLDRDAAIEAWAAAAEGITEHLGHAAGEPRRSRTEKRTFWRIDLEGAGRVEASATPKDDTRVILAISQDGLPDGERIEEWRAHWKSLLAGL
;
A
#
# COMPACT_ATOMS: atom_id res chain seq x y z
N MET A 1 -15.36 -31.07 4.82
CA MET A 1 -14.25 -30.36 5.49
C MET A 1 -13.69 -29.37 4.48
N SER A 2 -14.03 -28.09 4.62
CA SER A 2 -13.73 -27.04 3.62
C SER A 2 -12.68 -26.07 4.16
N LYS A 3 -11.62 -25.82 3.40
CA LYS A 3 -10.51 -24.89 3.65
C LYS A 3 -9.91 -24.58 2.27
N ALA A 4 -9.57 -23.37 1.84
CA ALA A 4 -9.69 -22.01 2.34
C ALA A 4 -9.90 -21.10 1.11
N ALA A 5 -10.62 -20.00 1.27
CA ALA A 5 -10.62 -18.89 0.31
C ALA A 5 -9.79 -17.77 0.94
N ASP A 6 -8.67 -17.42 0.30
CA ASP A 6 -7.75 -16.39 0.79
C ASP A 6 -7.98 -15.03 0.10
N SER A 7 -7.56 -13.98 0.82
CA SER A 7 -8.13 -12.63 0.88
C SER A 7 -7.95 -11.68 -0.33
N ALA A 8 -9.06 -11.02 -0.66
CA ALA A 8 -9.31 -9.57 -0.72
C ALA A 8 -8.16 -8.56 -1.03
N ALA A 9 -8.37 -7.84 -2.14
CA ALA A 9 -8.26 -6.38 -2.30
C ALA A 9 -6.93 -5.66 -1.99
N ASN A 10 -6.07 -5.59 -3.02
CA ASN A 10 -5.24 -4.46 -3.49
C ASN A 10 -4.83 -3.37 -2.47
N GLN A 11 -3.94 -3.73 -1.55
CA GLN A 11 -2.83 -2.87 -1.12
C GLN A 11 -1.57 -3.74 -1.11
N THR A 12 -0.78 -3.67 -2.19
CA THR A 12 0.50 -4.39 -2.27
C THR A 12 1.44 -3.83 -1.21
N ARG A 13 1.45 -4.43 -0.02
CA ARG A 13 2.66 -4.41 0.79
C ARG A 13 3.74 -5.05 -0.09
N ALA A 14 4.91 -4.43 -0.18
CA ALA A 14 6.07 -5.14 -0.70
C ALA A 14 6.18 -6.45 0.10
N GLU A 15 6.27 -7.58 -0.59
CA GLU A 15 6.42 -8.86 0.09
C GLU A 15 7.68 -8.81 0.95
N SER A 16 7.57 -9.35 2.15
CA SER A 16 8.75 -9.47 3.01
C SER A 16 9.77 -10.39 2.35
N ILE A 17 11.07 -10.16 2.58
CA ILE A 17 12.15 -11.03 2.08
C ILE A 17 11.85 -12.53 2.36
N PRO A 18 11.42 -12.95 3.56
CA PRO A 18 11.06 -14.35 3.82
C PRO A 18 9.86 -14.85 3.01
N GLY A 19 8.97 -13.96 2.55
CA GLY A 19 7.87 -14.28 1.65
C GLY A 19 8.38 -14.59 0.24
N ILE A 20 9.28 -13.75 -0.26
CA ILE A 20 9.93 -13.90 -1.57
C ILE A 20 10.75 -15.19 -1.62
N GLU A 21 11.56 -15.48 -0.59
CA GLU A 21 12.38 -16.69 -0.54
C GLU A 21 11.51 -17.95 -0.59
N ARG A 22 10.45 -18.00 0.22
CA ARG A 22 9.53 -19.15 0.26
C ARG A 22 8.81 -19.36 -1.07
N ALA A 23 8.37 -18.28 -1.70
CA ALA A 23 7.64 -18.38 -2.96
C ALA A 23 8.57 -18.75 -4.12
N THR A 24 9.70 -18.05 -4.25
CA THR A 24 10.62 -18.24 -5.39
C THR A 24 11.53 -19.44 -5.23
N GLY A 25 11.67 -20.00 -4.02
CA GLY A 25 12.61 -21.08 -3.72
C GLY A 25 14.07 -20.63 -3.83
N ARG A 26 14.34 -19.32 -3.80
CA ARG A 26 15.67 -18.74 -3.93
C ARG A 26 15.95 -17.82 -2.75
N ASP A 27 17.10 -18.06 -2.10
CA ASP A 27 17.57 -17.24 -0.98
C ASP A 27 17.83 -15.79 -1.41
N TRP A 28 17.59 -14.85 -0.51
CA TRP A 28 17.72 -13.42 -0.79
C TRP A 28 19.14 -13.02 -1.19
N ALA A 29 20.15 -13.65 -0.59
CA ALA A 29 21.53 -13.40 -0.95
C ALA A 29 21.83 -13.74 -2.42
N ASP A 30 21.17 -14.76 -2.97
CA ASP A 30 21.34 -15.12 -4.38
C ASP A 30 20.56 -14.19 -5.31
N TRP A 31 19.41 -13.68 -4.88
CA TRP A 31 18.73 -12.58 -5.57
C TRP A 31 19.63 -11.35 -5.69
N VAL A 32 20.27 -10.92 -4.59
CA VAL A 32 21.18 -9.77 -4.59
C VAL A 32 22.34 -9.98 -5.56
N LYS A 33 22.97 -11.16 -5.57
CA LYS A 33 24.05 -11.49 -6.52
C LYS A 33 23.61 -11.36 -7.98
N ILE A 34 22.39 -11.81 -8.33
CA ILE A 34 21.88 -11.69 -9.70
C ILE A 34 21.75 -10.21 -10.09
N PHE A 35 21.22 -9.39 -9.19
CA PHE A 35 21.05 -7.97 -9.44
C PHE A 35 22.39 -7.24 -9.55
N GLU A 36 23.34 -7.52 -8.65
CA GLU A 36 24.69 -6.95 -8.69
C GLU A 36 25.44 -7.33 -9.96
N ALA A 37 25.34 -8.60 -10.40
CA ALA A 37 25.97 -9.07 -11.64
C ALA A 37 25.44 -8.36 -12.90
N LYS A 38 24.24 -7.77 -12.81
CA LYS A 38 23.60 -7.02 -13.91
C LYS A 38 23.62 -5.50 -13.66
N ASP A 39 24.43 -5.02 -12.70
CA ASP A 39 24.53 -3.61 -12.30
C ASP A 39 23.16 -2.97 -12.01
N ALA A 40 22.27 -3.70 -11.35
CA ALA A 40 20.89 -3.25 -11.15
C ALA A 40 20.77 -1.96 -10.32
N LYS A 41 21.81 -1.58 -9.56
CA LYS A 41 21.83 -0.34 -8.77
C LYS A 41 21.76 0.93 -9.62
N SER A 42 22.24 0.87 -10.87
CA SER A 42 22.23 2.00 -11.81
C SER A 42 20.98 2.01 -12.71
N LYS A 43 20.07 1.04 -12.55
CA LYS A 43 18.97 0.78 -13.46
C LYS A 43 17.63 1.36 -12.99
N PRO A 44 16.77 1.80 -13.91
CA PRO A 44 15.40 2.17 -13.56
C PRO A 44 14.58 0.92 -13.17
N HIS A 45 13.53 1.13 -12.37
CA HIS A 45 12.67 0.06 -11.84
C HIS A 45 12.22 -0.97 -12.88
N ASN A 46 11.81 -0.53 -14.07
CA ASN A 46 11.34 -1.42 -15.13
C ASN A 46 12.43 -2.41 -15.58
N GLU A 47 13.69 -2.00 -15.63
CA GLU A 47 14.80 -2.90 -15.94
C GLU A 47 15.10 -3.86 -14.79
N ILE A 48 15.00 -3.41 -13.55
CA ILE A 48 15.15 -4.28 -12.36
C ILE A 48 14.05 -5.35 -12.35
N ALA A 49 12.81 -4.99 -12.68
CA ALA A 49 11.69 -5.93 -12.81
C ALA A 49 11.91 -6.94 -13.94
N ILE A 50 12.49 -6.54 -15.08
CA ILE A 50 12.85 -7.46 -16.17
C ILE A 50 13.93 -8.45 -15.71
N ILE A 51 14.95 -7.97 -14.97
CA ILE A 51 15.99 -8.82 -14.37
C ILE A 51 15.37 -9.85 -13.43
N ALA A 52 14.46 -9.41 -12.55
CA ALA A 52 13.77 -10.29 -11.63
C ALA A 52 12.94 -11.34 -12.40
N ARG A 53 12.19 -10.89 -13.41
CA ARG A 53 11.27 -11.73 -14.18
C ARG A 53 11.96 -12.88 -14.90
N ALA A 54 13.20 -12.67 -15.37
CA ALA A 54 13.99 -13.70 -16.02
C ALA A 54 14.35 -14.88 -15.09
N GLU A 55 14.28 -14.68 -13.78
CA GLU A 55 14.73 -15.64 -12.77
C GLU A 55 13.57 -16.18 -11.92
N VAL A 56 12.43 -15.49 -11.92
CA VAL A 56 11.20 -15.95 -11.23
C VAL A 56 10.67 -17.20 -11.94
N PRO A 57 10.42 -18.31 -11.21
CA PRO A 57 9.87 -19.52 -11.81
C PRO A 57 8.52 -19.30 -12.50
N GLU A 58 8.38 -19.78 -13.74
CA GLU A 58 7.12 -19.76 -14.51
C GLU A 58 6.00 -20.58 -13.84
N THR A 59 6.37 -21.50 -12.96
CA THR A 59 5.42 -22.35 -12.21
C THR A 59 4.72 -21.60 -11.08
N LEU A 60 5.18 -20.38 -10.72
CA LEU A 60 4.51 -19.57 -9.72
C LEU A 60 3.22 -18.98 -10.26
N TYR A 61 2.23 -18.91 -9.39
CA TYR A 61 1.04 -18.13 -9.66
C TYR A 61 1.42 -16.64 -9.76
N ASN A 62 1.11 -16.01 -10.89
CA ASN A 62 1.42 -14.61 -11.23
C ASN A 62 2.92 -14.27 -11.17
N PRO A 63 3.76 -14.83 -12.06
CA PRO A 63 5.21 -14.61 -12.04
C PRO A 63 5.60 -13.15 -12.29
N ASP A 64 4.82 -12.41 -13.09
CA ASP A 64 5.05 -10.97 -13.34
C ASP A 64 4.86 -10.13 -12.07
N TRP A 65 3.93 -10.54 -11.20
CA TRP A 65 3.72 -9.87 -9.91
C TRP A 65 4.88 -10.16 -8.95
N TRP A 66 5.35 -11.41 -8.90
CA TRP A 66 6.52 -11.76 -8.09
C TRP A 66 7.77 -11.03 -8.55
N ALA A 67 7.96 -10.84 -9.85
CA ALA A 67 9.07 -10.07 -10.39
C ALA A 67 9.05 -8.60 -9.91
N GLN A 68 7.87 -7.98 -9.87
CA GLN A 68 7.69 -6.63 -9.31
C GLN A 68 8.03 -6.61 -7.81
N ALA A 69 7.55 -7.59 -7.05
CA ALA A 69 7.81 -7.68 -5.61
C ALA A 69 9.32 -7.84 -5.30
N VAL A 70 10.01 -8.71 -6.04
CA VAL A 70 11.45 -8.93 -5.92
C VAL A 70 12.24 -7.66 -6.28
N ALA A 71 11.86 -6.97 -7.36
CA ALA A 71 12.50 -5.71 -7.77
C ALA A 71 12.36 -4.63 -6.68
N ILE A 72 11.17 -4.47 -6.11
CA ILE A 72 10.92 -3.51 -5.02
C ILE A 72 11.78 -3.85 -3.79
N ALA A 73 11.86 -5.13 -3.41
CA ALA A 73 12.68 -5.56 -2.29
C ALA A 73 14.19 -5.28 -2.53
N TYR A 74 14.67 -5.44 -3.77
CA TYR A 74 16.05 -5.11 -4.13
C TYR A 74 16.29 -3.61 -4.07
N GLU A 75 15.38 -2.80 -4.62
CA GLU A 75 15.48 -1.33 -4.56
C GLU A 75 15.54 -0.82 -3.11
N GLN A 76 14.77 -1.42 -2.20
CA GLN A 76 14.83 -1.12 -0.76
C GLN A 76 16.17 -1.55 -0.15
N HIS A 77 16.65 -2.76 -0.46
CA HIS A 77 17.94 -3.27 0.01
C HIS A 77 19.12 -2.41 -0.47
N ALA A 78 19.08 -1.94 -1.71
CA ALA A 78 20.12 -1.12 -2.32
C ALA A 78 20.06 0.37 -1.91
N GLY A 79 19.06 0.75 -1.10
CA GLY A 79 18.81 2.14 -0.69
C GLY A 79 18.32 3.04 -1.82
N LEU A 80 17.84 2.46 -2.93
CA LEU A 80 17.27 3.19 -4.08
C LEU A 80 15.84 3.64 -3.82
N ARG A 81 15.16 2.98 -2.89
CA ARG A 81 13.81 3.35 -2.43
C ARG A 81 13.73 3.31 -0.92
N VAL A 82 13.13 4.34 -0.35
CA VAL A 82 12.63 4.29 1.02
C VAL A 82 11.21 3.71 0.98
N PRO A 83 10.83 2.79 1.90
CA PRO A 83 9.46 2.27 1.98
C PRO A 83 8.42 3.40 1.96
N GLY A 84 7.50 3.36 0.99
CA GLY A 84 6.47 4.39 0.79
C GLY A 84 6.76 5.42 -0.31
N GLN A 85 7.96 5.44 -0.90
CA GLN A 85 8.33 6.38 -1.96
C GLN A 85 7.83 5.95 -3.35
N SER A 86 7.11 6.85 -4.03
CA SER A 86 6.65 6.73 -5.41
C SER A 86 7.78 7.01 -6.41
N SER A 87 7.57 6.64 -7.67
CA SER A 87 8.52 6.93 -8.76
C SER A 87 8.70 8.43 -9.03
N SER A 88 7.77 9.28 -8.59
CA SER A 88 7.90 10.75 -8.69
C SER A 88 8.56 11.38 -7.48
N GLY A 89 9.08 10.58 -6.54
CA GLY A 89 9.77 11.06 -5.34
C GLY A 89 8.85 11.45 -4.17
N THR A 90 7.53 11.39 -4.35
CA THR A 90 6.55 11.64 -3.28
C THR A 90 6.32 10.39 -2.45
N PHE A 91 5.86 10.53 -1.22
CA PHE A 91 5.61 9.41 -0.33
C PHE A 91 4.12 9.15 -0.15
N ARG A 92 3.79 7.88 0.10
CA ARG A 92 2.46 7.38 0.40
C ARG A 92 2.47 6.64 1.74
N VAL A 93 1.47 6.90 2.55
CA VAL A 93 1.18 6.13 3.77
C VAL A 93 -0.22 5.53 3.68
N SER A 94 -0.38 4.32 4.20
CA SER A 94 -1.69 3.66 4.30
C SER A 94 -1.92 3.01 5.66
N ALA A 95 -3.20 2.99 6.04
CA ALA A 95 -3.73 2.26 7.19
C ALA A 95 -5.09 1.68 6.82
N SER A 96 -5.50 0.57 7.46
CA SER A 96 -6.79 -0.05 7.16
C SER A 96 -7.35 -0.77 8.37
N ARG A 97 -8.68 -0.86 8.44
CA ARG A 97 -9.42 -1.66 9.42
C ARG A 97 -10.54 -2.43 8.74
N THR A 98 -10.78 -3.67 9.17
CA THR A 98 -11.96 -4.43 8.77
C THR A 98 -13.10 -4.14 9.74
N LEU A 99 -14.27 -3.79 9.20
CA LEU A 99 -15.47 -3.47 9.98
C LEU A 99 -16.60 -4.43 9.62
N PRO A 100 -17.47 -4.80 10.58
CA PRO A 100 -18.67 -5.61 10.34
C PRO A 100 -19.82 -4.74 9.82
N LEU A 101 -19.55 -3.97 8.76
CA LEU A 101 -20.47 -3.01 8.13
C LEU A 101 -20.48 -3.26 6.62
N ASP A 102 -21.50 -2.73 5.94
CA ASP A 102 -21.44 -2.56 4.49
C ASP A 102 -20.53 -1.36 4.13
N ARG A 103 -20.20 -1.23 2.84
CA ARG A 103 -19.24 -0.22 2.37
C ARG A 103 -19.73 1.22 2.49
N ASP A 104 -21.03 1.46 2.37
CA ASP A 104 -21.58 2.80 2.45
C ASP A 104 -21.65 3.20 3.93
N ALA A 105 -22.11 2.30 4.81
CA ALA A 105 -22.10 2.50 6.25
C ALA A 105 -20.68 2.75 6.81
N ALA A 106 -19.66 2.06 6.32
CA ALA A 106 -18.27 2.32 6.74
C ALA A 106 -17.75 3.69 6.32
N ILE A 107 -18.17 4.22 5.15
CA ILE A 107 -17.80 5.58 4.73
C ILE A 107 -18.56 6.63 5.53
N GLU A 108 -19.83 6.40 5.86
CA GLU A 108 -20.58 7.29 6.75
C GLU A 108 -19.95 7.33 8.15
N ALA A 109 -19.60 6.17 8.71
CA ALA A 109 -18.92 6.09 10.01
C ALA A 109 -17.57 6.83 9.99
N TRP A 110 -16.78 6.65 8.91
CA TRP A 110 -15.54 7.41 8.73
C TRP A 110 -15.78 8.91 8.66
N ALA A 111 -16.75 9.34 7.85
CA ALA A 111 -17.02 10.76 7.65
C ALA A 111 -17.55 11.43 8.92
N ALA A 112 -18.36 10.74 9.72
CA ALA A 112 -18.80 11.21 11.03
C ALA A 112 -17.62 11.30 12.02
N ALA A 113 -16.72 10.32 12.04
CA ALA A 113 -15.52 10.38 12.87
C ALA A 113 -14.53 11.48 12.45
N ALA A 114 -14.51 11.85 11.16
CA ALA A 114 -13.71 12.94 10.63
C ALA A 114 -14.41 14.31 10.73
N GLU A 115 -15.69 14.35 11.11
CA GLU A 115 -16.47 15.59 11.18
C GLU A 115 -15.89 16.53 12.25
N GLY A 116 -15.71 17.79 11.88
CA GLY A 116 -15.13 18.82 12.76
C GLY A 116 -13.61 18.74 12.94
N ILE A 117 -12.92 17.75 12.37
CA ILE A 117 -11.46 17.73 12.34
C ILE A 117 -10.99 18.62 11.19
N THR A 118 -10.60 19.86 11.51
CA THR A 118 -10.14 20.85 10.53
C THR A 118 -8.64 20.77 10.24
N GLU A 119 -7.89 19.98 11.00
CA GLU A 119 -6.44 19.83 10.87
C GLU A 119 -5.98 18.41 11.21
N HIS A 120 -4.98 17.91 10.50
CA HIS A 120 -4.29 16.68 10.82
C HIS A 120 -2.77 16.93 10.90
N LEU A 121 -2.18 16.68 12.07
CA LEU A 121 -0.73 16.81 12.32
C LEU A 121 -0.11 18.14 11.85
N GLY A 122 -0.82 19.26 12.02
CA GLY A 122 -0.36 20.59 11.59
C GLY A 122 -0.78 20.99 10.18
N HIS A 123 -1.55 20.16 9.47
CA HIS A 123 -1.97 20.42 8.09
C HIS A 123 -3.49 20.60 8.00
N ALA A 124 -3.93 21.76 7.52
CA ALA A 124 -5.34 22.08 7.36
C ALA A 124 -6.03 21.11 6.39
N ALA A 125 -7.21 20.64 6.76
CA ALA A 125 -8.06 19.77 5.95
C ALA A 125 -8.99 20.61 5.07
N GLY A 126 -8.96 20.34 3.77
CA GLY A 126 -9.91 20.91 2.82
C GLY A 126 -11.30 20.24 2.87
N GLU A 127 -12.19 20.72 2.01
CA GLU A 127 -13.57 20.24 1.96
C GLU A 127 -13.66 18.75 1.57
N PRO A 128 -14.39 17.92 2.34
CA PRO A 128 -14.60 16.53 2.01
C PRO A 128 -15.37 16.30 0.71
N ARG A 129 -14.93 15.32 -0.07
CA ARG A 129 -15.59 14.88 -1.31
C ARG A 129 -15.90 13.40 -1.24
N ARG A 130 -17.14 13.02 -1.58
CA ARG A 130 -17.59 11.63 -1.62
C ARG A 130 -17.84 11.18 -3.07
N SER A 131 -17.54 9.91 -3.35
CA SER A 131 -17.90 9.28 -4.63
C SER A 131 -18.14 7.79 -4.45
N ARG A 132 -18.85 7.18 -5.40
CA ARG A 132 -19.15 5.73 -5.38
C ARG A 132 -18.93 5.14 -6.76
N THR A 133 -18.42 3.91 -6.80
CA THR A 133 -18.34 3.08 -8.00
C THR A 133 -19.13 1.80 -7.78
N GLU A 134 -19.18 0.92 -8.78
CA GLU A 134 -19.83 -0.39 -8.66
C GLU A 134 -19.28 -1.20 -7.47
N LYS A 135 -17.98 -1.11 -7.19
CA LYS A 135 -17.29 -1.97 -6.21
C LYS A 135 -16.86 -1.26 -4.92
N ARG A 136 -16.78 0.07 -4.90
CA ARG A 136 -16.20 0.84 -3.78
C ARG A 136 -16.93 2.14 -3.51
N THR A 137 -16.86 2.58 -2.26
CA THR A 137 -17.32 3.91 -1.83
C THR A 137 -16.14 4.67 -1.26
N PHE A 138 -16.07 5.97 -1.53
CA PHE A 138 -14.90 6.79 -1.27
C PHE A 138 -15.27 8.08 -0.55
N TRP A 139 -14.38 8.52 0.33
CA TRP A 139 -14.35 9.83 0.95
C TRP A 139 -12.94 10.39 0.83
N ARG A 140 -12.79 11.67 0.48
CA ARG A 140 -11.49 12.27 0.17
C ARG A 140 -11.39 13.69 0.66
N ILE A 141 -10.19 14.07 1.09
CA ILE A 141 -9.80 15.45 1.39
C ILE A 141 -8.41 15.73 0.82
N ASP A 142 -8.10 17.01 0.60
CA ASP A 142 -6.74 17.47 0.39
C ASP A 142 -6.24 18.09 1.70
N LEU A 143 -4.96 17.88 2.03
CA LEU A 143 -4.26 18.45 3.18
C LEU A 143 -3.25 19.48 2.70
N GLU A 144 -3.31 20.69 3.23
CA GLU A 144 -2.40 21.77 2.84
C GLU A 144 -0.94 21.38 3.12
N GLY A 145 -0.12 21.29 2.06
CA GLY A 145 1.28 20.89 2.16
C GLY A 145 1.53 19.41 2.52
N ALA A 146 0.49 18.60 2.68
CA ALA A 146 0.60 17.17 3.04
C ALA A 146 -0.15 16.23 2.08
N GLY A 147 -0.54 16.74 0.91
CA GLY A 147 -1.04 15.94 -0.19
C GLY A 147 -2.52 15.59 -0.07
N ARG A 148 -2.92 14.38 -0.47
CA ARG A 148 -4.33 13.99 -0.60
C ARG A 148 -4.61 12.74 0.20
N VAL A 149 -5.73 12.72 0.91
CA VAL A 149 -6.23 11.57 1.66
C VAL A 149 -7.43 10.97 0.94
N GLU A 150 -7.45 9.65 0.84
CA GLU A 150 -8.59 8.85 0.38
C GLU A 150 -8.91 7.80 1.44
N ALA A 151 -10.14 7.80 1.94
CA ALA A 151 -10.77 6.68 2.58
C ALA A 151 -11.57 5.89 1.54
N SER A 152 -11.33 4.59 1.45
CA SER A 152 -12.04 3.70 0.53
C SER A 152 -12.60 2.49 1.28
N ALA A 153 -13.87 2.20 1.03
CA ALA A 153 -14.55 1.04 1.58
C ALA A 153 -14.75 -0.01 0.48
N THR A 154 -14.13 -1.18 0.65
CA THR A 154 -14.21 -2.31 -0.29
C THR A 154 -14.79 -3.53 0.42
N PRO A 155 -15.89 -4.13 -0.07
CA PRO A 155 -16.42 -5.37 0.49
C PRO A 155 -15.32 -6.45 0.57
N LYS A 156 -15.19 -7.06 1.74
CA LYS A 156 -14.30 -8.20 1.97
C LYS A 156 -15.06 -9.51 1.77
N ASP A 157 -16.28 -9.53 2.29
CA ASP A 157 -17.30 -10.57 2.14
C ASP A 157 -18.69 -9.94 2.40
N ASP A 158 -19.73 -10.76 2.43
CA ASP A 158 -21.13 -10.31 2.58
C ASP A 158 -21.41 -9.59 3.91
N THR A 159 -20.54 -9.73 4.90
CA THR A 159 -20.74 -9.21 6.27
C THR A 159 -19.67 -8.20 6.70
N ARG A 160 -18.58 -8.09 5.94
CA ARG A 160 -17.42 -7.30 6.32
C ARG A 160 -16.92 -6.45 5.18
N VAL A 161 -16.42 -5.28 5.54
CA VAL A 161 -15.77 -4.35 4.63
C VAL A 161 -14.37 -4.01 5.13
N ILE A 162 -13.43 -3.81 4.21
CA ILE A 162 -12.15 -3.19 4.50
C ILE A 162 -12.30 -1.69 4.26
N LEU A 163 -12.17 -0.89 5.32
CA LEU A 163 -11.99 0.55 5.23
C LEU A 163 -10.49 0.86 5.22
N ALA A 164 -10.02 1.46 4.15
CA ALA A 164 -8.63 1.76 3.89
C ALA A 164 -8.42 3.26 3.72
N ILE A 165 -7.51 3.82 4.51
CA ILE A 165 -6.99 5.18 4.36
C ILE A 165 -5.67 5.13 3.59
N SER A 166 -5.55 5.96 2.56
CA SER A 166 -4.31 6.23 1.84
C SER A 166 -4.09 7.73 1.76
N GLN A 167 -2.90 8.17 2.16
CA GLN A 167 -2.45 9.55 1.95
C GLN A 167 -1.29 9.54 0.96
N ASP A 168 -1.44 10.33 -0.08
CA ASP A 168 -0.51 10.49 -1.20
C ASP A 168 0.06 11.89 -1.24
N GLY A 169 1.26 12.04 -1.80
CA GLY A 169 1.84 13.36 -2.06
C GLY A 169 2.58 13.95 -0.86
N LEU A 170 3.01 13.12 0.08
CA LEU A 170 3.92 13.54 1.14
C LEU A 170 5.28 13.94 0.52
N PRO A 171 5.88 15.07 0.94
CA PRO A 171 7.13 15.56 0.35
C PRO A 171 8.35 14.69 0.74
N ASP A 172 8.30 14.06 1.91
CA ASP A 172 9.35 13.21 2.44
C ASP A 172 8.78 12.00 3.20
N GLY A 173 9.69 11.09 3.58
CA GLY A 173 9.37 9.87 4.30
C GLY A 173 9.54 9.96 5.82
N GLU A 174 10.01 11.08 6.36
CA GLU A 174 10.44 11.16 7.77
C GLU A 174 9.27 10.93 8.73
N ARG A 175 8.09 11.42 8.37
CA ARG A 175 6.88 11.36 9.19
C ARG A 175 5.95 10.19 8.84
N ILE A 176 6.37 9.22 8.04
CA ILE A 176 5.50 8.15 7.54
C ILE A 176 4.86 7.34 8.68
N GLU A 177 5.64 6.95 9.69
CA GLU A 177 5.11 6.18 10.80
C GLU A 177 4.27 7.03 11.77
N GLU A 178 4.54 8.32 11.87
CA GLU A 178 3.69 9.28 12.60
C GLU A 178 2.32 9.40 11.92
N TRP A 179 2.29 9.64 10.61
CA TRP A 179 1.05 9.65 9.82
C TRP A 179 0.32 8.31 9.90
N ARG A 180 1.05 7.19 9.81
CA ARG A 180 0.44 5.85 9.92
C ARG A 180 -0.22 5.66 11.28
N ALA A 181 0.44 6.08 12.37
CA ALA A 181 -0.10 6.00 13.71
C ALA A 181 -1.34 6.89 13.87
N HIS A 182 -1.30 8.12 13.35
CA HIS A 182 -2.43 9.04 13.33
C HIS A 182 -3.66 8.44 12.63
N TRP A 183 -3.50 7.94 11.41
CA TRP A 183 -4.61 7.31 10.67
C TRP A 183 -5.12 6.04 11.35
N LYS A 184 -4.22 5.21 11.93
CA LYS A 184 -4.62 4.05 12.73
C LYS A 184 -5.44 4.44 13.96
N SER A 185 -5.09 5.55 14.62
CA SER A 185 -5.82 6.05 15.78
C SER A 185 -7.26 6.44 15.42
N LEU A 186 -7.44 7.18 14.32
CA LEU A 186 -8.78 7.54 13.84
C LEU A 186 -9.58 6.31 13.42
N LEU A 187 -8.95 5.38 12.68
CA LEU A 187 -9.58 4.10 12.31
C LEU A 187 -9.95 3.25 13.54
N ALA A 188 -9.20 3.33 14.64
CA ALA A 188 -9.47 2.60 15.87
C ALA A 188 -10.69 3.12 16.64
N GLY A 189 -11.12 4.37 16.38
CA GLY A 189 -12.33 4.96 16.95
C GLY A 189 -13.64 4.46 16.31
N LEU A 190 -13.56 3.69 15.22
CA LEU A 190 -14.70 3.13 14.48
C LEU A 190 -15.21 1.77 15.01
#